data_AF-D7T3J9-F1
#
_entry.id   AF-D7T3J9-F1
#
_cell.length_a   1.000
_cell.length_b   1.000
_cell.length_c   1.000
_cell.angle_alpha   90.00
_cell.angle_beta   90.00
_cell.angle_gamma   90.00
#
_symmetry.space_group_name_H-M   'P 1'
#
loop_
_entity.id
_entity.type
_entity.pdbx_description
1 polymer ?
#
loop_
_entity_poly.entity_id
_entity_poly.type
_entity_poly.pdbx_seq_one_letter_code
_entity_poly.pdbx_strand_id
1 'polypeptide(L)'
;MWIYDPGVRSAPYDHKEIFKGWNCIASNKSNGLDIIKWRWKPKGCDLPRFDPVRFLERFRNTNDGFVGDSLNRNMFVSLFCTLKRVSSEVRKWRPAAYVCAIELTKNLDRWSADANGGTLESLGY
;
A
#
# COMPACT_ATOMS: atom_id res chain seq x y z
N MET A 1 -17.43 12.42 3.39
CA MET A 1 -17.27 12.79 4.82
C MET A 1 -16.35 11.76 5.47
N TRP A 2 -15.58 12.16 6.48
CA TRP A 2 -14.81 11.22 7.29
C TRP A 2 -15.74 10.46 8.23
N ILE A 3 -15.60 9.14 8.26
CA ILE A 3 -16.35 8.25 9.15
C ILE A 3 -15.37 7.43 9.98
N TYR A 4 -15.75 7.17 11.23
CA TYR A 4 -14.99 6.34 12.15
C TYR A 4 -15.38 4.88 11.97
N ASP A 5 -14.40 4.00 11.78
CA ASP A 5 -14.57 2.55 11.61
C ASP A 5 -13.87 1.82 12.78
N PRO A 6 -14.61 1.42 13.83
CA PRO A 6 -14.03 0.72 14.98
C PRO A 6 -13.55 -0.71 14.63
N GLY A 7 -13.91 -1.24 13.46
CA GLY A 7 -13.52 -2.57 13.01
C GLY A 7 -12.05 -2.68 12.56
N VAL A 8 -11.35 -1.55 12.42
CA VAL A 8 -9.93 -1.53 12.03
C VAL A 8 -9.06 -1.93 13.23
N ARG A 9 -8.62 -3.19 13.23
CA ARG A 9 -7.76 -3.77 14.29
C ARG A 9 -6.26 -3.61 14.05
N SER A 10 -5.86 -3.38 12.81
CA SER A 10 -4.45 -3.30 12.40
C SER A 10 -4.28 -2.27 11.28
N ALA A 11 -3.09 -1.67 11.19
CA ALA A 11 -2.77 -0.76 10.09
C ALA A 11 -2.96 -1.46 8.73
N PRO A 12 -3.61 -0.81 7.75
CA PRO A 12 -3.82 -1.39 6.42
C PRO A 12 -2.53 -1.49 5.59
N TYR A 13 -1.40 -0.99 6.09
CA TYR A 13 -0.10 -0.96 5.41
C TYR A 13 1.05 -1.30 6.37
N ASP A 14 2.18 -1.79 5.84
CA ASP A 14 3.42 -1.91 6.61
C ASP A 14 4.02 -0.52 6.89
N HIS A 15 4.51 -0.25 8.09
CA HIS A 15 5.05 1.06 8.48
C HIS A 15 6.58 1.12 8.39
N LYS A 16 7.27 0.01 8.10
CA LYS A 16 8.75 -0.06 8.11
C LYS A 16 9.43 0.89 7.12
N GLU A 17 8.80 1.12 5.98
CA GLU A 17 9.36 1.90 4.87
C GLU A 17 8.98 3.39 4.93
N ILE A 18 8.18 3.77 5.93
CA ILE A 18 7.81 5.16 6.20
C ILE A 18 9.02 5.88 6.81
N PHE A 19 9.29 7.09 6.32
CA PHE A 19 10.36 7.93 6.85
C PHE A 19 10.22 8.11 8.37
N LYS A 20 11.31 7.89 9.12
CA LYS A 20 11.31 7.88 10.59
C LYS A 20 10.64 9.11 11.21
N GLY A 21 10.88 10.31 10.66
CA GLY A 21 10.28 11.55 11.15
C GLY A 21 8.76 11.67 10.92
N TRP A 22 8.17 10.81 10.08
CA TRP A 22 6.74 10.82 9.75
C TRP A 22 6.01 9.56 10.24
N ASN A 23 6.73 8.61 10.83
CA ASN A 23 6.16 7.35 11.28
C ASN A 23 5.54 7.49 12.67
N CYS A 24 4.31 8.00 12.73
CA CYS A 24 3.62 8.26 13.99
C CYS A 24 3.46 7.01 14.88
N ILE A 25 3.30 5.83 14.27
CA ILE A 25 3.16 4.56 15.00
C ILE A 25 4.50 4.15 15.59
N ALA A 26 5.58 4.16 14.80
CA ALA A 26 6.91 3.82 15.30
C ALA A 26 7.47 4.85 16.29
N SER A 27 7.08 6.12 16.17
CA SER A 27 7.39 7.18 17.12
C SER A 27 6.53 7.13 18.40
N ASN A 28 5.72 6.09 18.59
CA ASN A 28 4.85 5.88 19.75
C ASN A 28 3.94 7.08 20.06
N LYS A 29 3.44 7.75 19.01
CA LYS A 29 2.49 8.85 19.17
C LYS A 29 1.19 8.29 19.75
N SER A 30 0.70 8.91 20.83
CA SER A 30 -0.46 8.44 21.61
C SER A 30 -1.71 8.16 20.77
N ASN A 31 -1.98 8.97 19.74
CA ASN A 31 -3.13 8.81 18.86
C ASN A 31 -2.82 8.17 17.49
N GLY A 32 -1.63 7.57 17.32
CA GLY A 32 -1.21 6.99 16.03
C GLY A 32 -2.16 5.90 15.53
N LEU A 33 -2.60 5.01 16.43
CA LEU A 33 -3.52 3.91 16.11
C LEU A 33 -4.99 4.35 16.00
N ASP A 34 -5.36 5.51 16.53
CA ASP A 34 -6.72 6.02 16.39
C ASP A 34 -6.93 6.72 15.05
N ILE A 35 -5.89 7.33 14.50
CA ILE A 35 -5.94 7.99 13.19
C ILE A 35 -6.26 6.97 12.08
N ILE A 36 -5.72 5.75 12.16
CA ILE A 36 -5.97 4.70 11.14
C ILE A 36 -7.42 4.17 11.13
N LYS A 37 -8.24 4.50 12.14
CA LYS A 37 -9.66 4.11 12.21
C LYS A 37 -10.57 5.05 11.43
N TRP A 38 -10.05 6.16 10.91
CA TRP A 38 -10.81 7.08 10.08
C TRP A 38 -10.71 6.70 8.61
N ARG A 39 -11.87 6.60 7.94
CA ARG A 39 -11.95 6.40 6.49
C ARG A 39 -12.80 7.46 5.83
N TRP A 40 -12.45 7.80 4.60
CA TRP A 40 -13.24 8.71 3.80
C TRP A 40 -14.39 7.95 3.10
N LYS A 41 -15.62 8.46 3.24
CA LYS A 41 -16.81 7.93 2.54
C LYS A 41 -17.40 9.00 1.61
N PRO A 42 -17.48 8.76 0.29
CA PRO A 42 -18.16 9.65 -0.65
C PRO A 42 -19.67 9.72 -0.37
N LYS A 43 -20.34 10.75 -0.90
CA LYS A 43 -21.81 10.83 -0.86
C LYS A 43 -22.38 9.90 -1.94
N GLY A 44 -23.36 9.08 -1.60
CA GLY A 44 -24.11 8.27 -2.57
C GLY A 44 -23.51 6.90 -2.93
N CYS A 45 -22.35 6.52 -2.39
CA CYS A 45 -21.83 5.17 -2.53
C CYS A 45 -20.92 4.76 -1.37
N ASP A 46 -20.65 3.46 -1.27
CA ASP A 46 -19.59 2.92 -0.44
C ASP A 46 -18.36 2.68 -1.30
N LEU A 47 -17.26 3.34 -0.95
CA LEU A 47 -15.98 3.09 -1.58
C LEU A 47 -15.45 1.74 -1.06
N PRO A 48 -15.20 0.75 -1.94
CA PRO A 48 -14.64 -0.53 -1.51
C PRO A 48 -13.26 -0.32 -0.89
N ARG A 49 -12.88 -1.21 0.03
CA ARG A 49 -11.51 -1.20 0.57
C ARG A 49 -10.54 -1.47 -0.57
N PHE A 50 -9.37 -0.84 -0.49
CA PHE A 50 -8.30 -1.07 -1.44
C PHE A 50 -7.84 -2.53 -1.33
N ASP A 51 -7.87 -3.23 -2.46
CA ASP A 51 -7.41 -4.61 -2.58
C ASP A 51 -6.01 -4.62 -3.23
N PRO A 52 -4.95 -4.85 -2.44
CA PRO A 52 -3.59 -4.85 -2.95
C PRO A 52 -3.31 -6.03 -3.88
N VAL A 53 -4.00 -7.16 -3.72
CA VAL A 53 -3.81 -8.35 -4.56
C VAL A 53 -4.37 -8.05 -5.96
N ARG A 54 -5.61 -7.58 -6.03
CA ARG A 54 -6.24 -7.20 -7.29
C ARG A 54 -5.50 -6.06 -8.00
N PHE A 55 -4.90 -5.14 -7.24
CA PHE A 55 -4.03 -4.11 -7.80
C PHE A 55 -2.81 -4.75 -8.49
N LEU A 56 -2.10 -5.63 -7.79
CA LEU A 56 -0.92 -6.31 -8.33
C LEU A 56 -1.25 -7.17 -9.57
N GLU A 57 -2.39 -7.87 -9.58
CA GLU A 57 -2.82 -8.63 -10.75
C GLU A 57 -3.07 -7.74 -11.97
N ARG A 58 -3.70 -6.56 -11.75
CA ARG A 58 -4.04 -5.63 -12.83
C ARG A 58 -2.81 -4.92 -13.40
N PHE A 59 -1.83 -4.62 -12.55
CA PHE A 59 -0.60 -3.90 -12.88
C PHE A 59 0.62 -4.85 -12.93
N ARG A 60 0.39 -6.15 -13.17
CA ARG A 60 1.49 -7.09 -13.35
C ARG A 60 2.32 -6.69 -14.58
N ASN A 61 3.63 -6.84 -14.47
CA ASN A 61 4.56 -6.54 -15.56
C ASN A 61 4.56 -5.08 -16.03
N THR A 62 4.11 -4.14 -15.17
CA THR A 62 4.27 -2.70 -15.40
C THR A 62 5.28 -2.08 -14.44
N ASN A 63 5.82 -0.93 -14.87
CA ASN A 63 6.62 -0.06 -14.04
C ASN A 63 5.79 1.19 -13.75
N ASP A 64 5.08 1.21 -12.62
CA ASP A 64 4.20 2.31 -12.27
C ASP A 64 4.97 3.38 -11.50
N GLY A 65 5.00 4.59 -12.05
CA GLY A 65 5.72 5.73 -11.48
C GLY A 65 4.77 6.83 -10.99
N PHE A 66 5.06 7.38 -9.81
CA PHE A 66 4.53 8.65 -9.34
C PHE A 66 5.57 9.74 -9.60
N VAL A 67 5.19 10.72 -10.42
CA VAL A 67 5.99 11.93 -10.67
C VAL A 67 5.40 13.07 -9.83
N GLY A 68 6.22 13.74 -9.02
CA GLY A 68 5.84 15.01 -8.42
C GLY A 68 6.61 15.37 -7.15
N ASP A 69 6.02 16.26 -6.35
CA ASP A 69 6.66 16.87 -5.19
C ASP A 69 6.63 15.97 -3.93
N SER A 70 7.02 16.54 -2.79
CA SER A 70 7.11 15.83 -1.52
C SER A 70 5.78 15.24 -1.02
N LEU A 71 4.62 15.76 -1.44
CA LEU A 71 3.32 15.19 -1.10
C LEU A 71 3.08 13.89 -1.87
N ASN A 72 3.49 13.84 -3.14
CA ASN A 72 3.41 12.62 -3.95
C ASN A 72 4.28 11.50 -3.37
N ARG A 73 5.37 11.84 -2.67
CA ARG A 73 6.18 10.86 -1.95
C ARG A 73 5.42 10.16 -0.82
N ASN A 74 4.56 10.86 -0.09
CA ASN A 74 3.77 10.25 0.99
C ASN A 74 2.73 9.28 0.45
N MET A 75 2.05 9.67 -0.63
CA MET A 75 1.08 8.81 -1.30
C MET A 75 1.75 7.57 -1.88
N PHE A 76 2.91 7.75 -2.52
CA PHE A 76 3.73 6.66 -3.05
C PHE A 76 4.12 5.66 -1.96
N VAL A 77 4.66 6.14 -0.83
CA VAL A 77 5.11 5.26 0.27
C VAL A 77 3.92 4.50 0.86
N SER A 78 2.77 5.16 1.04
CA SER A 78 1.54 4.51 1.51
C SER A 78 1.11 3.36 0.61
N LEU A 79 1.08 3.59 -0.72
CA LEU A 79 0.76 2.53 -1.68
C LEU A 79 1.78 1.40 -1.64
N PHE A 80 3.08 1.72 -1.73
CA PHE A 80 4.16 0.74 -1.69
C PHE A 80 4.07 -0.16 -0.45
N CYS A 81 3.87 0.42 0.73
CA CYS A 81 3.72 -0.31 1.98
C CYS A 81 2.48 -1.21 2.03
N THR A 82 1.41 -0.83 1.33
CA THR A 82 0.19 -1.64 1.23
C THR A 82 0.42 -2.84 0.31
N LEU A 83 1.11 -2.65 -0.81
CA LEU A 83 1.45 -3.74 -1.74
C LEU A 83 2.50 -4.69 -1.15
N LYS A 84 3.49 -4.16 -0.43
CA LYS A 84 4.57 -4.96 0.20
C LYS A 84 4.06 -5.95 1.25
N ARG A 85 2.88 -5.68 1.82
CA ARG A 85 2.21 -6.56 2.79
C ARG A 85 1.75 -7.88 2.16
N VAL A 86 1.40 -7.87 0.88
CA VAL A 86 0.92 -9.07 0.17
C VAL A 86 1.97 -9.69 -0.74
N SER A 87 3.02 -8.97 -1.11
CA SER A 87 4.12 -9.51 -1.89
C SER A 87 5.47 -8.88 -1.53
N SER A 88 6.45 -9.72 -1.19
CA SER A 88 7.84 -9.31 -0.96
C SER A 88 8.56 -8.92 -2.24
N GLU A 89 8.02 -9.23 -3.42
CA GLU A 89 8.65 -8.96 -4.71
C GLU A 89 8.50 -7.50 -5.17
N VAL A 90 7.61 -6.73 -4.54
CA VAL A 90 7.40 -5.32 -4.86
C VAL A 90 8.66 -4.51 -4.52
N ARG A 91 9.27 -3.85 -5.52
CA ARG A 91 10.49 -3.05 -5.35
C ARG A 91 10.22 -1.57 -5.55
N LYS A 92 10.77 -0.75 -4.65
CA LYS A 92 10.81 0.71 -4.74
C LYS A 92 12.09 1.14 -5.42
N TRP A 93 11.99 2.03 -6.41
CA TRP A 93 13.15 2.63 -7.06
C TRP A 93 12.94 4.14 -7.31
N ARG A 94 14.03 4.87 -7.47
CA ARG A 94 14.01 6.33 -7.72
C ARG A 94 14.92 6.69 -8.89
N PRO A 95 14.37 6.94 -10.09
CA PRO A 95 15.17 7.38 -11.25
C PRO A 95 15.71 8.80 -11.09
N ALA A 96 14.93 9.67 -10.45
CA ALA A 96 15.22 11.10 -10.34
C ALA A 96 14.73 11.64 -8.99
N ALA A 97 15.16 12.85 -8.62
CA ALA A 97 14.87 13.45 -7.32
C ALA A 97 13.35 13.53 -7.00
N TYR A 98 12.53 13.79 -8.03
CA TYR A 98 11.08 14.01 -7.96
C TYR A 98 10.26 12.83 -8.54
N VAL A 99 10.91 11.69 -8.82
CA VAL A 99 10.22 10.51 -9.34
C VAL A 99 10.39 9.35 -8.37
N CYS A 100 9.27 8.82 -7.90
CA CYS A 100 9.22 7.59 -7.12
C CYS A 100 8.46 6.55 -7.94
N ALA A 101 9.06 5.38 -8.18
CA ALA A 101 8.42 4.36 -9.01
C ALA A 101 8.48 2.98 -8.35
N ILE A 102 7.46 2.17 -8.65
CA ILE A 102 7.29 0.79 -8.21
C ILE A 102 7.57 -0.09 -9.43
N GLU A 103 8.50 -1.03 -9.28
CA GLU A 103 8.80 -2.05 -10.29
C GLU A 103 8.09 -3.34 -9.89
N LEU A 104 7.19 -3.84 -10.75
CA LEU A 104 6.38 -5.05 -10.54
C LEU A 104 6.78 -6.22 -11.47
N THR A 105 7.95 -6.14 -12.10
CA THR A 105 8.24 -6.86 -13.36
C THR A 105 9.10 -8.12 -13.27
N LYS A 106 9.63 -8.52 -12.11
CA LYS A 106 10.64 -9.60 -12.10
C LYS A 106 10.19 -10.97 -11.64
N ASN A 107 9.13 -11.09 -10.83
CA ASN A 107 8.71 -12.39 -10.29
C ASN A 107 7.20 -12.52 -10.06
N LEU A 108 6.38 -11.54 -10.45
CA LEU A 108 4.94 -11.57 -10.17
C LEU A 108 4.21 -12.67 -10.97
N ASP A 109 4.77 -13.10 -12.10
CA ASP A 109 4.29 -14.23 -12.91
C ASP A 109 4.31 -15.58 -12.16
N ARG A 110 5.01 -15.64 -11.01
CA ARG A 110 5.13 -16.83 -10.15
C ARG A 110 4.05 -16.87 -9.05
N TRP A 111 3.08 -15.96 -9.08
CA TRP A 111 2.07 -15.84 -8.02
C TRP A 111 0.66 -15.88 -8.59
N SER A 112 -0.26 -16.50 -7.87
CA SER A 112 -1.70 -16.45 -8.14
C SER A 112 -2.43 -16.05 -6.86
N ALA A 113 -3.48 -15.23 -6.97
CA ALA A 113 -4.33 -14.93 -5.83
C ALA A 113 -4.99 -16.23 -5.33
N ASP A 114 -4.95 -16.47 -4.02
CA ASP A 114 -5.79 -17.49 -3.43
C ASP A 114 -7.28 -17.19 -3.70
N ALA A 115 -8.14 -18.20 -3.68
CA ALA A 115 -9.59 -18.03 -3.93
C ALA A 115 -10.27 -17.04 -2.95
N ASN A 116 -9.55 -16.59 -1.91
CA ASN A 116 -10.00 -15.70 -0.86
C ASN A 116 -9.43 -14.26 -0.97
N GLY A 117 -8.61 -13.95 -1.99
CA GLY A 117 -8.06 -12.62 -2.27
C GLY A 117 -7.17 -12.04 -1.15
N GLY A 118 -6.67 -12.89 -0.25
CA GLY A 118 -6.06 -12.48 1.01
C GLY A 118 -4.54 -12.57 1.01
N THR A 119 -3.95 -13.48 0.25
CA THR A 119 -2.50 -13.68 0.20
C THR A 119 -2.11 -14.20 -1.18
N LEU A 120 -1.06 -13.60 -1.79
CA LEU A 120 -0.46 -14.16 -2.99
C LEU A 120 0.37 -15.37 -2.59
N GLU A 121 0.02 -16.55 -3.10
CA GLU A 121 0.82 -17.77 -2.90
C GLU A 121 1.83 -17.92 -4.03
N SER A 122 3.08 -18.27 -3.67
CA SER A 122 4.10 -18.57 -4.67
C SER A 122 3.76 -19.91 -5.28
N LEU A 123 3.61 -19.96 -6.60
CA LEU A 123 3.62 -21.21 -7.34
C LEU A 123 5.04 -21.79 -7.21
N GLY A 124 5.19 -22.67 -6.22
CA GLY A 124 6.41 -23.40 -5.94
C GLY A 124 6.79 -24.27 -7.13
N TYR A 125 8.09 -24.25 -7.44
CA TYR A 125 8.82 -25.37 -8.00
C TYR A 125 9.94 -25.65 -7.00
#